data_AF-I0X9M0-F1
#
_entry.id   AF-I0X9M0-F1
#
_cell.length_a   1.000
_cell.length_b   1.000
_cell.length_c   1.000
_cell.angle_alpha   90.00
_cell.angle_beta   90.00
_cell.angle_gamma   90.00
#
_symmetry.space_group_name_H-M   'P 1'
#
loop_
_entity.id
_entity.type
_entity.pdbx_description
1 polymer ?
#
loop_
_entity_poly.entity_id
_entity_poly.type
_entity_poly.pdbx_seq_one_letter_code
_entity_poly.pdbx_strand_id
1 'polypeptide(L)' 'MAEFVSSFATGFEDLVAADFPQAVKGVKIIKVYDGFVHYRFDGNSRDLEKVIYFNNTFFCD' A
#
# COMPACT_ATOMS: atom_id res chain seq x y z
N MET A 1 -2.53 6.00 -13.31
CA MET A 1 -2.25 5.95 -11.86
C MET A 1 -3.53 6.10 -11.09
N ALA A 2 -3.99 5.02 -10.49
CA ALA A 2 -5.11 5.02 -9.58
C ALA A 2 -4.62 5.20 -8.13
N GLU A 3 -5.48 5.76 -7.28
CA GLU A 3 -5.20 5.96 -5.86
C GLU A 3 -5.82 4.81 -5.07
N PHE A 4 -5.04 4.28 -4.13
CA PHE A 4 -5.43 3.15 -3.31
C PHE A 4 -5.09 3.44 -1.86
N VAL A 5 -5.97 2.99 -0.98
CA VAL A 5 -5.74 2.98 0.46
C VAL A 5 -5.76 1.53 0.92
N SER A 6 -4.66 1.06 1.52
CA SER A 6 -4.63 -0.26 2.14
C SER A 6 -4.53 -0.16 3.63
N SER A 7 -5.29 -0.99 4.35
CA SER A 7 -5.15 -1.12 5.80
C SER A 7 -4.11 -2.17 6.15
N PHE A 8 -3.35 -1.94 7.21
CA PHE A 8 -2.32 -2.82 7.73
C PHE A 8 -2.34 -2.81 9.26
N ALA A 9 -1.64 -3.74 9.90
CA ALA A 9 -1.59 -3.79 11.36
C ALA A 9 -0.85 -2.57 11.93
N THR A 10 -1.41 -1.89 12.93
CA THR A 10 -0.77 -0.74 13.61
C THR A 10 0.61 -1.12 14.15
N GLY A 11 1.59 -0.23 14.03
CA GLY A 11 2.99 -0.51 14.38
C GLY A 11 3.84 -1.12 13.25
N PHE A 12 3.26 -1.38 12.07
CA PHE A 12 4.00 -1.76 10.86
C PHE A 12 4.29 -0.58 9.94
N GLU A 13 4.09 0.67 10.38
CA GLU A 13 4.20 1.87 9.55
C GLU A 13 5.59 2.01 8.90
N ASP A 14 6.66 1.83 9.68
CA ASP A 14 8.04 1.85 9.18
C ASP A 14 8.32 0.74 8.16
N LEU A 15 7.78 -0.46 8.41
CA LEU A 15 7.93 -1.59 7.52
C LEU A 15 7.21 -1.32 6.20
N VAL A 16 5.96 -0.85 6.24
CA VAL A 16 5.20 -0.49 5.04
C VAL A 16 5.90 0.63 4.28
N ALA A 17 6.41 1.65 4.95
CA ALA A 17 7.10 2.75 4.27
C ALA A 17 8.40 2.31 3.56
N ALA A 18 9.15 1.38 4.15
CA ALA A 18 10.44 0.93 3.63
C ALA A 18 10.35 -0.25 2.64
N ASP A 19 9.50 -1.24 2.93
CA ASP A 19 9.37 -2.49 2.18
C ASP A 19 8.40 -2.37 1.01
N PHE A 20 7.24 -1.73 1.20
CA PHE A 20 6.20 -1.67 0.18
C PHE A 20 6.66 -1.15 -1.20
N PRO A 21 7.44 -0.05 -1.31
CA PRO A 21 7.94 0.40 -2.62
C PRO A 21 9.03 -0.50 -3.21
N GLN A 22 9.66 -1.36 -2.40
CA GLN A 22 10.62 -2.37 -2.87
C GLN A 22 9.91 -3.64 -3.32
N ALA A 23 8.89 -4.08 -2.58
CA ALA A 23 8.10 -5.26 -2.86
C ALA A 23 7.21 -5.08 -4.10
N VAL A 24 6.62 -3.89 -4.27
CA VAL A 24 5.70 -3.58 -5.38
C VAL A 24 6.29 -2.48 -6.25
N LYS A 25 6.75 -2.86 -7.45
CA LYS A 25 7.22 -1.89 -8.45
C LYS A 25 6.05 -1.08 -8.99
N GLY A 26 6.26 0.23 -9.15
CA GLY A 26 5.24 1.15 -9.66
C GLY A 26 4.28 1.68 -8.59
N VAL A 27 4.58 1.43 -7.31
CA VAL A 27 3.91 2.07 -6.17
C VAL A 27 4.57 3.40 -5.84
N LYS A 28 3.76 4.39 -5.49
CA LYS A 28 4.20 5.66 -4.94
C LYS A 28 3.37 5.98 -3.71
N ILE A 29 3.98 5.84 -2.54
CA ILE A 29 3.32 6.19 -1.27
C ILE A 29 3.06 7.70 -1.26
N ILE A 30 1.80 8.07 -1.00
CA ILE A 30 1.37 9.45 -0.81
C ILE A 30 1.50 9.80 0.66
N LYS A 31 0.96 8.95 1.54
CA LYS A 31 0.95 9.14 2.98
C LYS A 31 0.76 7.84 3.73
N VAL A 32 1.44 7.68 4.85
CA VAL A 32 1.21 6.60 5.81
C VAL A 32 0.49 7.20 7.01
N TYR A 33 -0.53 6.50 7.49
CA TYR A 33 -1.31 6.77 8.68
C TYR A 33 -1.21 5.56 9.61
N ASP A 34 -1.57 5.74 10.87
CA ASP A 34 -1.64 4.64 11.83
C ASP A 34 -2.66 3.58 11.34
N GLY A 35 -2.13 2.44 10.87
CA GLY A 35 -2.92 1.33 10.32
C GLY A 35 -3.42 1.48 8.88
N PHE A 36 -3.08 2.56 8.15
CA PHE A 36 -3.47 2.74 6.75
C PHE A 36 -2.38 3.38 5.90
N VAL A 37 -2.21 2.93 4.66
CA VAL A 37 -1.28 3.54 3.69
C VAL A 37 -2.07 4.01 2.48
N HIS A 38 -1.90 5.29 2.14
CA HIS A 38 -2.42 5.89 0.92
C HIS A 38 -1.29 5.96 -0.10
N TYR A 39 -1.53 5.41 -1.29
CA TYR A 39 -0.53 5.32 -2.35
C TYR A 39 -1.16 5.36 -3.74
N ARG A 40 -0.36 5.74 -4.72
CA ARG A 40 -0.67 5.58 -6.14
C ARG A 40 -0.05 4.32 -6.65
N PHE A 41 -0.79 3.60 -7.47
CA PHE A 41 -0.30 2.41 -8.14
C PHE A 41 -0.74 2.40 -9.60
N ASP A 42 0.20 2.06 -10.48
CA ASP A 42 0.00 2.03 -11.93
C ASP A 42 0.09 0.60 -12.51
N GLY A 43 0.24 -0.40 -11.64
CA GLY A 43 0.36 -1.80 -12.04
C GLY A 43 -0.94 -2.59 -11.95
N ASN A 44 -0.82 -3.92 -11.96
CA ASN A 44 -1.94 -4.83 -11.84
C ASN A 44 -2.34 -4.99 -10.37
N SER A 45 -3.60 -4.74 -10.03
CA SER A 45 -4.12 -4.85 -8.65
C SER A 45 -3.85 -6.21 -8.00
N ARG A 46 -3.63 -7.28 -8.78
CA ARG A 46 -3.15 -8.59 -8.28
C ARG A 46 -1.80 -8.54 -7.57
N ASP A 47 -0.94 -7.60 -7.89
CA ASP A 47 0.35 -7.44 -7.20
C ASP A 47 0.17 -6.86 -5.79
N LEU A 48 -0.93 -6.14 -5.53
CA LEU A 48 -1.28 -5.66 -4.20
C LEU A 48 -1.78 -6.81 -3.30
N GLU A 49 -2.37 -7.86 -3.88
CA GLU A 49 -2.78 -9.07 -3.14
C GLU A 49 -1.59 -9.88 -2.61
N LYS A 50 -0.38 -9.66 -3.13
CA LYS A 50 0.85 -10.33 -2.68
C LYS A 50 1.45 -9.69 -1.43
N VAL A 51 0.93 -8.53 -1.01
CA VAL A 51 1.44 -7.77 0.13
C VAL A 51 0.88 -8.37 1.41
N ILE A 52 1.69 -9.19 2.07
CA ILE A 52 1.29 -10.04 3.22
C ILE A 52 0.76 -9.26 4.44
N TYR A 53 1.12 -7.99 4.59
CA TYR A 53 0.71 -7.16 5.73
C TYR A 53 -0.53 -6.29 5.44
N PHE A 54 -1.08 -6.34 4.22
CA PHE A 54 -2.32 -5.67 3.90
C PHE A 54 -3.52 -6.54 4.26
N ASN A 55 -4.46 -5.95 5.00
CA ASN A 55 -5.72 -6.60 5.37
C ASN A 55 -6.81 -6.31 4.34
N ASN A 56 -6.96 -5.04 3.95
CA ASN A 56 -7.94 -4.61 2.95
C ASN A 56 -7.33 -3.54 2.04
N THR A 57 -7.75 -3.51 0.79
CA THR A 57 -7.36 -2.49 -0.18
C THR A 57 -8.61 -1.83 -0.76
N PHE A 58 -8.67 -0.52 -0.64
CA PHE A 58 -9.75 0.34 -1.11
C PHE A 58 -9.27 1.16 -2.30
N PHE A 59 -10.08 1.23 -3.35
CA PHE A 59 -9.84 2.09 -4.50
C PHE A 59 -10.43 3.48 -4.23
N CYS A 60 -9.63 4.54 -4.39
CA CYS A 60 -10.10 5.91 -4.43
C CYS A 60 -9.99 6.40 -5.89
N ASP A 61 -11.13 6.79 -6.46
CA ASP A 61 -11.21 7.49 -7.75
C ASP A 61 -11.02 9.00 -7.55
#